data_AF-A0A7H4P7F4-F1
#
_entry.id   AF-A0A7H4P7F4-F1
#
_cell.length_a   1.000
_cell.length_b   1.000
_cell.length_c   1.000
_cell.angle_alpha   90.00
_cell.angle_beta   90.00
_cell.angle_gamma   90.00
#
_symmetry.space_group_name_H-M   'P 1'
#
loop_
_entity.id
_entity.type
_entity.pdbx_description
1 polymer ?
#
loop_
_entity_poly.entity_id
_entity_poly.type
_entity_poly.pdbx_seq_one_letter_code
_entity_poly.pdbx_strand_id
1 'polypeptide(L)'
;MDRYPRSGAIVQGRSGLQTYMAQVYGWMTVGLLLTAFIAWFAANTPAVMMFVFSSKITFFGLIIAQLGLVFVLSGMVQRLSAGMATTLFMLYSALTGLTLSSIFIVYTYSSIASTFVVAGGMFGAMSLYGYTTKRDLSGFGNMLFMALIGILLASLVNFWLKSEALMWAVTYIGVIVFVGLTAYDTQKLKNIGEQIDVSRCVNAAQILDSWGADAVSGLYQPVPDAAAHFRQPSLTCSRRRCCASVRATGSQMAVNL
;
A
#
# COMPACT_ATOMS: atom_id res chain seq x y z
N MET A 1 -3.51 13.54 40.59
CA MET A 1 -3.13 12.15 40.24
C MET A 1 -4.20 11.61 39.31
N ASP A 2 -4.17 11.99 38.03
CA ASP A 2 -5.17 11.54 37.05
C ASP A 2 -4.74 10.23 36.42
N ARG A 3 -5.41 9.17 36.87
CA ARG A 3 -5.20 7.77 36.51
C ARG A 3 -6.25 7.32 35.51
N TYR A 4 -6.58 8.13 34.49
CA TYR A 4 -7.46 7.69 33.40
C TYR A 4 -6.64 7.02 32.29
N PRO A 5 -6.95 5.77 31.91
CA PRO A 5 -6.27 5.10 30.81
C PRO A 5 -6.67 5.75 29.47
N ARG A 6 -5.63 6.08 28.71
CA ARG A 6 -5.60 6.75 27.41
C ARG A 6 -6.15 5.87 26.27
N SER A 7 -7.36 5.31 26.42
CA SER A 7 -7.88 4.28 25.51
C SER A 7 -8.36 4.83 24.16
N GLY A 8 -9.00 6.00 24.11
CA GLY A 8 -9.61 6.52 22.88
C GLY A 8 -8.62 6.93 21.78
N ALA A 9 -7.45 7.47 22.12
CA ALA A 9 -6.45 7.91 21.13
C ALA A 9 -5.71 6.73 20.47
N ILE A 10 -5.54 5.61 21.19
CA ILE A 10 -4.90 4.40 20.66
C ILE A 10 -5.87 3.63 19.75
N VAL A 11 -7.17 3.68 20.07
CA VAL A 11 -8.22 3.02 19.27
C VAL A 11 -8.39 3.69 17.91
N GLN A 12 -8.38 5.04 17.86
CA GLN A 12 -8.61 5.79 16.62
C GLN A 12 -7.46 5.63 15.60
N GLY A 13 -6.20 5.59 16.08
CA GLY A 13 -5.06 5.38 15.18
C GLY A 13 -4.97 3.96 14.61
N ARG A 14 -5.38 2.96 15.40
CA ARG A 14 -5.51 1.58 14.92
C ARG A 14 -6.59 1.44 13.86
N SER A 15 -7.73 2.13 14.00
CA SER A 15 -8.80 2.10 13.00
C SER A 15 -8.43 2.78 11.68
N GLY A 16 -7.63 3.86 11.72
CA GLY A 16 -7.14 4.54 10.52
C GLY A 16 -6.18 3.66 9.71
N LEU A 17 -5.20 3.06 10.38
CA LEU A 17 -4.28 2.10 9.76
C LEU A 17 -5.01 0.88 9.16
N GLN A 18 -5.96 0.30 9.91
CA GLN A 18 -6.73 -0.84 9.44
C GLN A 18 -7.52 -0.50 8.17
N THR A 19 -8.15 0.69 8.12
CA THR A 19 -8.90 1.16 6.95
C THR A 19 -7.98 1.35 5.74
N TYR A 20 -6.80 1.96 5.94
CA TYR A 20 -5.80 2.12 4.88
C TYR A 20 -5.35 0.77 4.31
N MET A 21 -4.99 -0.18 5.18
CA MET A 21 -4.54 -1.50 4.75
C MET A 21 -5.64 -2.25 4.01
N ALA A 22 -6.87 -2.24 4.55
CA ALA A 22 -8.03 -2.86 3.91
C ALA A 22 -8.30 -2.26 2.52
N GLN A 23 -8.16 -0.94 2.36
CA GLN A 23 -8.34 -0.28 1.06
C GLN A 23 -7.24 -0.70 0.07
N VAL A 24 -5.98 -0.73 0.47
CA VAL A 24 -4.87 -1.15 -0.40
C VAL A 24 -5.04 -2.60 -0.86
N TYR A 25 -5.28 -3.53 0.07
CA TYR A 25 -5.51 -4.93 -0.26
C TYR A 25 -6.81 -5.14 -1.05
N GLY A 26 -7.85 -4.37 -0.78
CA GLY A 26 -9.10 -4.39 -1.54
C GLY A 26 -8.88 -4.05 -3.01
N TRP A 27 -8.20 -2.94 -3.30
CA TRP A 27 -7.88 -2.55 -4.68
C TRP A 27 -6.95 -3.55 -5.39
N MET A 28 -5.96 -4.09 -4.70
CA MET A 28 -5.09 -5.15 -5.25
C MET A 28 -5.89 -6.41 -5.62
N THR A 29 -6.79 -6.84 -4.74
CA THR A 29 -7.64 -8.02 -4.97
C THR A 29 -8.58 -7.82 -6.14
N VAL A 30 -9.20 -6.64 -6.25
CA VAL A 30 -10.05 -6.28 -7.39
C VAL A 30 -9.28 -6.33 -8.71
N GLY A 31 -8.06 -5.79 -8.74
CA GLY A 31 -7.20 -5.87 -9.93
C GLY A 31 -6.89 -7.31 -10.34
N LEU A 32 -6.47 -8.15 -9.37
CA LEU A 32 -6.16 -9.57 -9.62
C LEU A 32 -7.39 -10.38 -10.08
N LEU A 33 -8.56 -10.14 -9.47
CA LEU A 33 -9.81 -10.78 -9.88
C LEU A 33 -10.24 -10.35 -11.29
N LEU A 34 -10.09 -9.07 -11.63
CA LEU A 34 -10.34 -8.58 -12.97
C LEU A 34 -9.40 -9.25 -13.98
N THR A 35 -8.11 -9.33 -13.69
CA THR A 35 -7.12 -10.04 -14.53
C THR A 35 -7.53 -11.50 -14.76
N ALA A 36 -7.89 -12.22 -13.69
CA ALA A 36 -8.32 -13.62 -13.79
C ALA A 36 -9.61 -13.75 -14.63
N PHE A 37 -10.58 -12.87 -14.42
CA PHE A 37 -11.84 -12.85 -15.16
C PHE A 37 -11.62 -12.58 -16.65
N ILE A 38 -10.81 -11.57 -17.00
CA ILE A 38 -10.51 -11.25 -18.40
C ILE A 38 -9.72 -12.38 -19.06
N ALA A 39 -8.77 -13.00 -18.36
CA ALA A 39 -8.02 -14.13 -18.88
C ALA A 39 -8.93 -15.33 -19.20
N TRP A 40 -9.83 -15.67 -18.26
CA TRP A 40 -10.82 -16.72 -18.46
C TRP A 40 -11.80 -16.37 -19.59
N PHE A 41 -12.32 -15.15 -19.62
CA PHE A 41 -13.24 -14.69 -20.66
C PHE A 41 -12.61 -14.74 -22.06
N ALA A 42 -11.37 -14.27 -22.19
CA ALA A 42 -10.61 -14.29 -23.43
C ALA A 42 -10.32 -15.73 -23.90
N ALA A 43 -9.97 -16.64 -22.97
CA ALA A 43 -9.71 -18.05 -23.28
C ALA A 43 -10.97 -18.81 -23.72
N ASN A 44 -12.16 -18.43 -23.25
CA ASN A 44 -13.43 -19.07 -23.61
C ASN A 44 -14.12 -18.42 -24.82
N THR A 45 -13.61 -17.30 -25.34
CA THR A 45 -14.22 -16.56 -26.45
C THR A 45 -13.34 -16.67 -27.71
N PRO A 46 -13.70 -17.50 -28.70
CA PRO A 46 -12.87 -17.73 -29.88
C PRO A 46 -12.52 -16.44 -30.65
N ALA A 47 -13.44 -15.48 -30.72
CA ALA A 47 -13.20 -14.20 -31.39
C ALA A 47 -12.10 -13.37 -30.71
N VAL A 48 -12.07 -13.35 -29.38
CA VAL A 48 -11.03 -12.62 -28.61
C VAL A 48 -9.71 -13.34 -28.76
N MET A 49 -9.69 -14.66 -28.59
CA MET A 49 -8.49 -15.46 -28.74
C MET A 49 -7.89 -15.33 -30.15
N MET A 50 -8.73 -15.39 -31.20
CA MET A 50 -8.32 -15.09 -32.56
C MET A 50 -7.74 -13.69 -32.67
N PHE A 51 -8.35 -12.65 -32.09
CA PHE A 51 -7.79 -11.30 -32.12
C PHE A 51 -6.41 -11.19 -31.46
N VAL A 52 -6.24 -11.77 -30.27
CA VAL A 52 -4.96 -11.74 -29.53
C VAL A 52 -3.84 -12.45 -30.29
N PHE A 53 -4.16 -13.60 -30.91
CA PHE A 53 -3.18 -14.44 -31.61
C PHE A 53 -3.22 -14.29 -33.14
N SER A 54 -4.03 -13.37 -33.68
CA SER A 54 -4.24 -13.18 -35.13
C SER A 54 -2.92 -12.86 -35.83
N SER A 55 -2.12 -11.99 -35.22
CA SER A 55 -0.82 -11.59 -35.72
C SER A 55 0.17 -11.44 -34.57
N LYS A 56 1.43 -11.80 -34.85
CA LYS A 56 2.55 -11.53 -33.93
C LYS A 56 2.62 -10.03 -33.58
N ILE A 57 2.22 -9.16 -34.52
CA ILE A 57 2.17 -7.70 -34.31
C ILE A 57 1.17 -7.34 -33.21
N THR A 58 -0.03 -7.94 -33.20
CA THR A 58 -1.04 -7.65 -32.17
C THR A 58 -0.56 -8.12 -30.80
N PHE A 59 0.01 -9.32 -30.71
CA PHE A 59 0.54 -9.86 -29.45
C PHE A 59 1.68 -9.01 -28.87
N PHE A 60 2.69 -8.66 -29.69
CA PHE A 60 3.77 -7.77 -29.24
C PHE A 60 3.27 -6.34 -28.99
N GLY A 61 2.29 -5.86 -29.75
CA GLY A 61 1.63 -4.58 -29.53
C GLY A 61 0.96 -4.49 -28.15
N LEU A 62 0.31 -5.57 -27.69
CA LEU A 62 -0.28 -5.65 -26.36
C LEU A 62 0.78 -5.61 -25.24
N ILE A 63 1.92 -6.29 -25.44
CA ILE A 63 3.05 -6.24 -24.49
C ILE A 63 3.64 -4.83 -24.44
N ILE A 64 3.86 -4.18 -25.58
CA ILE A 64 4.37 -2.81 -25.65
C ILE A 64 3.38 -1.85 -24.99
N ALA A 65 2.07 -2.00 -25.23
CA ALA A 65 1.04 -1.21 -24.58
C ALA A 65 1.07 -1.37 -23.06
N GLN A 66 1.22 -2.60 -22.55
CA GLN A 66 1.39 -2.86 -21.12
C GLN A 66 2.61 -2.17 -20.53
N LEU A 67 3.78 -2.29 -21.17
CA LEU A 67 5.00 -1.65 -20.69
C LEU A 67 4.88 -0.12 -20.70
N GLY A 68 4.26 0.44 -21.75
CA GLY A 68 3.95 1.87 -21.83
C GLY A 68 3.05 2.31 -20.67
N LEU A 69 2.03 1.52 -20.33
CA LEU A 69 1.13 1.81 -19.21
C LEU A 69 1.86 1.77 -17.86
N VAL A 70 2.75 0.80 -17.64
CA VAL A 70 3.59 0.71 -16.43
C VAL A 70 4.50 1.92 -16.33
N PHE A 71 5.12 2.34 -17.43
CA PHE A 71 5.99 3.52 -17.43
C PHE A 71 5.22 4.80 -17.11
N VAL A 72 4.04 4.98 -17.70
CA VAL A 72 3.14 6.12 -17.40
C VAL A 72 2.74 6.11 -15.93
N LEU A 73 2.30 4.97 -15.40
CA LEU A 73 1.93 4.84 -13.99
C LEU A 73 3.15 5.12 -13.08
N SER A 74 4.28 4.47 -13.32
CA SER A 74 5.47 4.61 -12.48
C SER A 74 6.05 6.03 -12.51
N GLY A 75 6.04 6.70 -13.67
CA GLY A 75 6.61 8.04 -13.84
C GLY A 75 5.66 9.18 -13.45
N MET A 76 4.34 8.97 -13.58
CA MET A 76 3.34 10.04 -13.42
C MET A 76 2.36 9.82 -12.26
N VAL A 77 2.46 8.74 -11.47
CA VAL A 77 1.52 8.48 -10.35
C VAL A 77 1.38 9.64 -9.37
N GLN A 78 2.45 10.41 -9.14
CA GLN A 78 2.43 11.58 -8.24
C GLN A 78 1.69 12.78 -8.83
N ARG A 79 1.46 12.81 -10.14
CA ARG A 79 0.80 13.90 -10.88
C ARG A 79 -0.61 13.54 -11.34
N LEU A 80 -1.01 12.27 -11.25
CA LEU A 80 -2.31 11.79 -11.67
C LEU A 80 -3.36 12.01 -10.57
N SER A 81 -4.59 12.31 -10.97
CA SER A 81 -5.72 12.29 -10.04
C SER A 81 -6.01 10.85 -9.60
N ALA A 82 -6.57 10.68 -8.40
CA ALA A 82 -6.89 9.35 -7.85
C ALA A 82 -7.81 8.54 -8.78
N GLY A 83 -8.77 9.21 -9.43
CA GLY A 83 -9.68 8.58 -10.40
C GLY A 83 -8.93 8.07 -11.65
N MET A 84 -8.06 8.89 -12.23
CA MET A 84 -7.30 8.50 -13.43
C MET A 84 -6.29 7.38 -13.14
N ALA A 85 -5.62 7.41 -12.00
CA ALA A 85 -4.73 6.34 -11.57
C ALA A 85 -5.47 5.00 -11.41
N THR A 86 -6.68 5.03 -10.85
CA THR A 86 -7.53 3.84 -10.71
C THR A 86 -7.95 3.29 -12.07
N THR A 87 -8.40 4.14 -13.00
CA THR A 87 -8.77 3.71 -14.35
C THR A 87 -7.59 3.09 -15.10
N LEU A 88 -6.40 3.70 -15.03
CA LEU A 88 -5.19 3.17 -15.64
C LEU A 88 -4.76 1.84 -15.02
N PHE A 89 -4.91 1.68 -13.70
CA PHE A 89 -4.66 0.41 -13.00
C PHE A 89 -5.64 -0.69 -13.44
N MET A 90 -6.92 -0.37 -13.60
CA MET A 90 -7.93 -1.33 -14.08
C MET A 90 -7.68 -1.71 -15.55
N LEU A 91 -7.32 -0.74 -16.38
CA LEU A 91 -6.91 -0.99 -17.77
C LEU A 91 -5.66 -1.88 -17.82
N TYR A 92 -4.64 -1.59 -17.00
CA TYR A 92 -3.45 -2.44 -16.88
C TYR A 92 -3.80 -3.87 -16.50
N SER A 93 -4.68 -4.03 -15.50
CA SER A 93 -5.13 -5.34 -15.02
C SER A 93 -5.89 -6.12 -16.09
N ALA A 94 -6.74 -5.44 -16.88
CA ALA A 94 -7.48 -6.04 -17.98
C ALA A 94 -6.57 -6.47 -19.13
N LEU A 95 -5.64 -5.60 -19.57
CA LEU A 95 -4.64 -5.96 -20.57
C LEU A 95 -3.81 -7.16 -20.10
N THR A 96 -3.40 -7.16 -18.83
CA THR A 96 -2.64 -8.28 -18.23
C THR A 96 -3.43 -9.58 -18.24
N GLY A 97 -4.74 -9.54 -17.98
CA GLY A 97 -5.58 -10.73 -18.12
C GLY A 97 -5.61 -11.23 -19.55
N LEU A 98 -5.74 -10.32 -20.51
CA LEU A 98 -5.80 -10.65 -21.92
C LEU A 98 -4.48 -11.26 -22.43
N THR A 99 -3.31 -10.82 -21.97
CA THR A 99 -2.02 -11.46 -22.31
C THR A 99 -1.82 -12.79 -21.59
N LEU A 100 -2.27 -12.92 -20.33
CA LEU A 100 -2.22 -14.18 -19.57
C LEU A 100 -3.19 -15.25 -20.09
N SER A 101 -4.17 -14.90 -20.93
CA SER A 101 -5.05 -15.87 -21.59
C SER A 101 -4.29 -16.94 -22.38
N SER A 102 -3.08 -16.61 -22.88
CA SER A 102 -2.15 -17.54 -23.53
C SER A 102 -1.81 -18.78 -22.69
N ILE A 103 -1.81 -18.66 -21.36
CA ILE A 103 -1.46 -19.74 -20.44
C ILE A 103 -2.49 -20.88 -20.51
N PHE A 104 -3.77 -20.58 -20.79
CA PHE A 104 -4.83 -21.59 -20.91
C PHE A 104 -4.68 -22.49 -22.14
N ILE A 105 -3.80 -22.13 -23.09
CA ILE A 105 -3.48 -22.96 -24.26
C ILE A 105 -2.50 -24.09 -23.88
N VAL A 106 -1.59 -23.79 -22.95
CA VAL A 106 -0.47 -24.68 -22.60
C VAL A 106 -0.75 -25.47 -21.33
N TYR A 107 -1.49 -24.89 -20.38
CA TYR A 107 -1.73 -25.48 -19.06
C TYR A 107 -3.21 -25.79 -18.84
N THR A 108 -3.46 -26.82 -18.02
CA THR A 108 -4.83 -27.24 -17.67
C THR A 108 -5.48 -26.27 -16.66
N TYR A 109 -6.81 -26.20 -16.68
CA TYR A 109 -7.58 -25.44 -15.67
C TYR A 109 -7.25 -25.86 -14.24
N SER A 110 -7.02 -27.14 -13.99
CA SER A 110 -6.65 -27.65 -12.67
C SER A 110 -5.32 -27.09 -12.20
N SER A 111 -4.29 -27.08 -13.07
CA SER A 111 -2.99 -26.51 -12.73
C SER A 111 -3.09 -25.02 -12.45
N ILE A 112 -3.82 -24.27 -13.28
CA ILE A 112 -4.01 -22.83 -13.12
C ILE A 112 -4.76 -22.49 -11.82
N ALA A 113 -5.83 -23.22 -11.51
CA ALA A 113 -6.58 -23.01 -10.27
C ALA A 113 -5.71 -23.31 -9.04
N SER A 114 -4.96 -24.41 -9.06
CA SER A 114 -4.08 -24.79 -7.95
C SER A 114 -2.97 -23.77 -7.71
N THR A 115 -2.34 -23.23 -8.76
CA THR A 115 -1.30 -22.19 -8.62
C THR A 115 -1.87 -20.89 -8.09
N PHE A 116 -3.10 -20.51 -8.49
CA PHE A 116 -3.77 -19.32 -7.97
C PHE A 116 -4.06 -19.44 -6.47
N VAL A 117 -4.56 -20.59 -6.02
CA VAL A 117 -4.87 -20.84 -4.60
C VAL A 117 -3.58 -20.87 -3.77
N VAL A 118 -2.53 -21.53 -4.25
CA VAL A 118 -1.24 -21.58 -3.55
C VAL A 118 -0.60 -20.19 -3.48
N ALA A 119 -0.56 -19.44 -4.58
CA ALA A 119 0.02 -18.10 -4.61
C ALA A 119 -0.77 -17.11 -3.74
N GLY A 120 -2.09 -17.11 -3.85
CA GLY A 120 -2.96 -16.26 -3.03
C GLY A 120 -2.89 -16.62 -1.55
N GLY A 121 -2.89 -17.90 -1.22
CA GLY A 121 -2.72 -18.39 0.16
C GLY A 121 -1.36 -18.01 0.75
N MET A 122 -0.28 -18.15 -0.03
CA MET A 122 1.07 -17.74 0.37
C MET A 122 1.16 -16.24 0.60
N PHE A 123 0.63 -15.43 -0.31
CA PHE A 123 0.57 -13.97 -0.16
C PHE A 123 -0.22 -13.57 1.08
N GLY A 124 -1.40 -14.16 1.29
CA GLY A 124 -2.24 -13.90 2.46
C GLY A 124 -1.57 -14.29 3.78
N ALA A 125 -0.98 -15.48 3.84
CA ALA A 125 -0.26 -15.96 5.03
C ALA A 125 0.94 -15.06 5.36
N MET A 126 1.73 -14.68 4.37
CA MET A 126 2.89 -13.81 4.57
C MET A 126 2.53 -12.36 4.85
N SER A 127 1.44 -11.87 4.27
CA SER A 127 0.89 -10.57 4.61
C SER A 127 0.47 -10.53 6.10
N LEU A 128 -0.24 -11.56 6.58
CA LEU A 128 -0.60 -11.65 8.00
C LEU A 128 0.65 -11.70 8.90
N TYR A 129 1.66 -12.48 8.50
CA TYR A 129 2.94 -12.55 9.20
C TYR A 129 3.66 -11.20 9.23
N GLY A 130 3.75 -10.50 8.09
CA GLY A 130 4.38 -9.18 7.98
C GLY A 130 3.65 -8.13 8.82
N TYR A 131 2.31 -8.16 8.84
CA TYR A 131 1.49 -7.21 9.59
C TYR A 131 1.63 -7.37 11.11
N THR A 132 1.62 -8.62 11.59
CA THR A 132 1.64 -8.96 13.03
C THR A 132 3.04 -8.98 13.62
N THR A 133 4.07 -9.20 12.81
CA THR A 133 5.47 -9.21 13.23
C THR A 133 5.90 -7.86 13.80
N LYS A 134 6.59 -7.91 14.95
CA LYS A 134 7.20 -6.75 15.62
C LYS A 134 8.70 -6.58 15.31
N ARG A 135 9.31 -7.56 14.64
CA ARG A 135 10.69 -7.44 14.17
C ARG A 135 10.72 -6.49 12.98
N ASP A 136 11.68 -5.58 13.00
CA ASP A 136 11.93 -4.69 11.88
C ASP A 136 12.55 -5.48 10.73
N LEU A 137 11.77 -5.74 9.66
CA LEU A 137 12.28 -6.37 8.44
C LEU A 137 12.92 -5.35 7.50
N SER A 138 12.96 -4.05 7.83
CA SER A 138 13.52 -3.03 6.96
C SER A 138 15.00 -3.27 6.64
N GLY A 139 15.77 -3.82 7.59
CA GLY A 139 17.16 -4.19 7.37
C GLY A 139 17.35 -5.37 6.40
N PHE A 140 16.38 -6.29 6.34
CA PHE A 140 16.42 -7.44 5.43
C PHE A 140 16.01 -7.10 4.00
N GLY A 141 15.24 -6.01 3.79
CA GLY A 141 14.74 -5.61 2.47
C GLY A 141 15.83 -5.46 1.40
N ASN A 142 16.95 -4.80 1.74
CA ASN A 142 18.07 -4.61 0.80
C ASN A 142 18.75 -5.93 0.44
N MET A 143 18.92 -6.84 1.41
CA MET A 143 19.50 -8.16 1.18
C MET A 143 18.60 -9.02 0.29
N LEU A 144 17.29 -9.02 0.57
CA LEU A 144 16.30 -9.75 -0.23
C LEU A 144 16.19 -9.21 -1.65
N PHE A 145 16.30 -7.89 -1.83
CA PHE A 145 16.31 -7.27 -3.16
C PHE A 145 17.60 -7.63 -3.95
N MET A 146 18.75 -7.65 -3.29
CA MET A 146 19.99 -8.15 -3.90
C MET A 146 19.88 -9.63 -4.28
N ALA A 147 19.27 -10.46 -3.43
CA ALA A 147 19.02 -11.87 -3.71
C ALA A 147 18.08 -12.06 -4.91
N LEU A 148 17.04 -11.24 -5.04
CA LEU A 148 16.12 -11.25 -6.18
C LEU A 148 16.87 -11.00 -7.51
N ILE A 149 17.78 -10.02 -7.54
CA ILE A 149 18.63 -9.75 -8.71
C ILE A 149 19.53 -10.96 -9.00
N GLY A 150 20.13 -11.56 -7.97
CA GLY A 150 20.95 -12.76 -8.11
C GLY A 150 20.21 -13.93 -8.76
N ILE A 151 18.96 -14.18 -8.37
CA ILE A 151 18.11 -15.22 -8.95
C ILE A 151 17.74 -14.89 -10.40
N LEU A 152 17.47 -13.62 -10.71
CA LEU A 152 17.24 -13.16 -12.08
C LEU A 152 18.46 -13.45 -12.98
N LEU A 153 19.66 -13.10 -12.53
CA LEU A 153 20.90 -13.39 -13.27
C LEU A 153 21.14 -14.90 -13.39
N ALA A 154 20.90 -15.67 -12.33
CA ALA A 154 21.01 -17.13 -12.36
C ALA A 154 20.04 -17.73 -13.38
N SER A 155 18.80 -17.24 -13.46
CA SER A 155 17.81 -17.67 -14.44
C SER A 155 18.23 -17.36 -15.87
N LEU A 156 18.84 -16.19 -16.10
CA LEU A 156 19.38 -15.78 -17.40
C LEU A 156 20.52 -16.71 -17.80
N VAL A 157 21.49 -16.93 -16.90
CA VAL A 157 22.63 -17.84 -17.13
C VAL A 157 22.17 -19.30 -17.37
N ASN A 158 21.11 -19.75 -16.70
CA ASN A 158 20.54 -21.08 -16.92
C ASN A 158 19.98 -21.28 -18.32
N PHE A 159 19.66 -20.22 -19.06
CA PHE A 159 19.17 -20.32 -20.44
C PHE A 159 20.20 -20.96 -21.37
N TRP A 160 21.50 -20.71 -21.14
CA TRP A 160 22.60 -21.32 -21.88
C TRP A 160 23.05 -22.66 -21.29
N LEU A 161 23.12 -22.77 -19.96
CA LEU A 161 23.59 -23.99 -19.27
C LEU A 161 22.56 -25.14 -19.31
N LYS A 162 21.27 -24.81 -19.26
CA LYS A 162 20.14 -25.76 -19.20
C LYS A 162 20.30 -26.81 -18.10
N SER A 163 20.81 -26.41 -16.93
CA SER A 163 21.07 -27.32 -15.81
C SER A 163 19.80 -27.57 -15.01
N GLU A 164 19.43 -28.84 -14.83
CA GLU A 164 18.29 -29.24 -14.00
C GLU A 164 18.50 -28.88 -12.52
N ALA A 165 19.72 -29.08 -12.00
CA ALA A 165 20.03 -28.75 -10.61
C ALA A 165 19.87 -27.26 -10.32
N LEU A 166 20.30 -26.41 -11.26
CA LEU A 166 20.19 -24.96 -11.14
C LEU A 166 18.71 -24.51 -11.26
N MET A 167 17.93 -25.15 -12.12
CA MET A 167 16.48 -24.91 -12.22
C MET A 167 15.78 -25.15 -10.88
N TRP A 168 15.98 -26.30 -10.25
CA TRP A 168 15.38 -26.61 -8.94
C TRP A 168 15.84 -25.62 -7.85
N ALA A 169 17.12 -25.29 -7.81
CA ALA A 169 17.66 -24.31 -6.87
C ALA A 169 17.00 -22.94 -7.04
N VAL A 170 16.91 -22.43 -8.28
CA VAL A 170 16.26 -21.14 -8.59
C VAL A 170 14.80 -21.13 -8.19
N THR A 171 14.06 -22.21 -8.42
CA THR A 171 12.65 -22.32 -8.02
C THR A 171 12.49 -22.25 -6.50
N TYR A 172 13.21 -23.07 -5.72
CA TYR A 172 13.06 -23.10 -4.27
C TYR A 172 13.55 -21.81 -3.59
N ILE A 173 14.73 -21.33 -3.99
CA ILE A 173 15.30 -20.08 -3.44
C ILE A 173 14.41 -18.90 -3.86
N GLY A 174 13.91 -18.89 -5.10
CA GLY A 174 12.97 -17.89 -5.60
C GLY A 174 11.74 -17.77 -4.71
N VAL A 175 11.08 -18.89 -4.42
CA VAL A 175 9.91 -18.89 -3.52
C VAL A 175 10.27 -18.32 -2.14
N ILE A 176 11.38 -18.73 -1.54
CA ILE A 176 11.81 -18.24 -0.21
C ILE A 176 12.06 -16.72 -0.22
N VAL A 177 12.75 -16.22 -1.25
CA VAL A 177 13.05 -14.78 -1.38
C VAL A 177 11.78 -13.97 -1.62
N PHE A 178 10.88 -14.42 -2.50
CA PHE A 178 9.60 -13.75 -2.76
C PHE A 178 8.69 -13.74 -1.53
N VAL A 179 8.66 -14.82 -0.76
CA VAL A 179 7.97 -14.90 0.54
C VAL A 179 8.50 -13.86 1.52
N GLY A 180 9.83 -13.75 1.64
CA GLY A 180 10.47 -12.72 2.48
C GLY A 180 10.16 -11.30 2.01
N LEU A 181 10.21 -11.05 0.71
CA LEU A 181 9.88 -9.75 0.11
C LEU A 181 8.40 -9.39 0.34
N THR A 182 7.48 -10.34 0.24
CA THR A 182 6.04 -10.11 0.49
C THR A 182 5.79 -9.66 1.93
N ALA A 183 6.47 -10.26 2.90
CA ALA A 183 6.40 -9.83 4.30
C ALA A 183 6.98 -8.41 4.49
N TYR A 184 8.11 -8.12 3.83
CA TYR A 184 8.71 -6.78 3.83
C TYR A 184 7.80 -5.72 3.20
N ASP A 185 7.19 -6.01 2.05
CA ASP A 185 6.28 -5.10 1.36
C ASP A 185 5.03 -4.80 2.21
N THR A 186 4.51 -5.82 2.90
CA THR A 186 3.41 -5.64 3.86
C THR A 186 3.81 -4.72 5.01
N GLN A 187 5.02 -4.87 5.56
CA GLN A 187 5.53 -3.96 6.59
C GLN A 187 5.72 -2.55 6.08
N LYS A 188 6.22 -2.39 4.85
CA LYS A 188 6.39 -1.08 4.23
C LYS A 188 5.05 -0.35 4.10
N LEU A 189 4.00 -1.04 3.65
CA LEU A 189 2.64 -0.48 3.58
C LEU A 189 2.12 -0.08 4.97
N LYS A 190 2.30 -0.95 5.97
CA LYS A 190 1.93 -0.66 7.36
C LYS A 190 2.60 0.62 7.87
N ASN A 191 3.90 0.75 7.65
CA ASN A 191 4.69 1.90 8.09
C ASN A 191 4.23 3.20 7.40
N ILE A 192 3.88 3.15 6.11
CA ILE A 192 3.28 4.29 5.38
C ILE A 192 1.93 4.67 5.99
N GLY A 193 1.07 3.67 6.26
CA GLY A 193 -0.24 3.88 6.89
C GLY A 193 -0.14 4.53 8.27
N GLU A 194 0.81 4.10 9.11
CA GLU A 194 1.07 4.68 10.43
C GLU A 194 1.50 6.16 10.33
N GLN A 195 2.31 6.53 9.33
CA GLN A 195 2.73 7.92 9.12
C GLN A 195 1.57 8.83 8.66
N ILE A 196 0.70 8.31 7.79
CA ILE A 196 -0.50 9.04 7.32
C ILE A 196 -1.46 9.28 8.48
N ASP A 197 -1.69 8.26 9.32
CA ASP A 197 -2.56 8.36 10.49
C ASP A 197 -2.07 9.40 11.49
N VAL A 198 -0.76 9.37 11.82
CA VAL A 198 -0.14 10.40 12.67
C VAL A 198 -0.31 11.80 12.09
N SER A 199 -0.13 11.97 10.78
CA SER A 199 -0.29 13.26 10.09
C SER A 199 -1.73 13.78 10.18
N ARG A 200 -2.73 12.89 10.05
CA ARG A 200 -4.16 13.26 10.24
C ARG A 200 -4.43 13.71 11.68
N CYS A 201 -3.88 13.03 12.67
CA CYS A 201 -4.01 13.44 14.08
C CYS A 201 -3.38 14.80 14.36
N VAL A 202 -2.18 15.07 13.82
CA VAL A 202 -1.50 16.37 13.96
C VAL A 202 -2.31 17.49 13.32
N ASN A 203 -2.81 17.28 12.10
CA ASN A 203 -3.64 18.28 11.40
C ASN A 203 -4.94 18.56 12.17
N ALA A 204 -5.61 17.54 12.68
CA ALA A 204 -6.82 17.71 13.49
C ALA A 204 -6.55 18.51 14.78
N ALA A 205 -5.42 18.24 15.46
CA ALA A 205 -5.02 18.98 16.65
C ALA A 205 -4.69 20.46 16.34
N GLN A 206 -4.02 20.74 15.21
CA GLN A 206 -3.72 22.10 14.76
C GLN A 206 -5.00 22.88 14.43
N ILE A 207 -5.98 22.23 13.81
CA ILE A 207 -7.30 22.83 13.59
C ILE A 207 -7.89 23.16 14.96
N LEU A 208 -8.06 22.19 15.87
CA LEU A 208 -8.66 22.48 17.17
C LEU A 208 -7.96 23.61 17.95
N ASP A 209 -6.64 23.76 17.82
CA ASP A 209 -5.89 24.87 18.41
C ASP A 209 -6.21 26.23 17.75
N SER A 210 -6.37 26.27 16.41
CA SER A 210 -6.79 27.49 15.71
C SER A 210 -8.19 27.94 16.13
N TRP A 211 -9.14 26.99 16.24
CA TRP A 211 -10.49 27.29 16.73
C TRP A 211 -10.49 27.70 18.22
N GLY A 212 -9.55 27.19 19.02
CA GLY A 212 -9.34 27.63 20.40
C GLY A 212 -8.81 29.06 20.49
N ALA A 213 -7.90 29.47 19.61
CA ALA A 213 -7.40 30.85 19.54
C ALA A 213 -8.47 31.85 19.04
N ASP A 214 -9.29 31.44 18.07
CA ASP A 214 -10.36 32.26 17.51
C ASP A 214 -11.57 32.38 18.44
N ALA A 215 -11.88 31.33 19.21
CA ALA A 215 -12.91 31.37 20.24
C ALA A 215 -12.53 32.27 21.44
N VAL A 216 -11.24 32.42 21.74
CA VAL A 216 -10.75 33.31 22.80
C VAL A 216 -10.67 34.77 22.34
N SER A 217 -10.36 35.03 21.06
CA SER A 217 -10.31 36.40 20.51
C SER A 217 -11.70 37.01 20.28
N GLY A 218 -12.75 36.20 20.11
CA GLY A 218 -14.14 36.66 20.02
C GLY A 218 -14.80 37.06 21.35
N LEU A 219 -14.19 36.73 22.50
CA LEU A 219 -14.69 37.04 23.84
C LEU A 219 -13.85 38.11 24.58
N TYR A 220 -12.83 38.68 23.95
CA TYR A 220 -11.98 39.71 24.54
C TYR A 220 -12.08 41.02 23.75
N GLN A 221 -13.10 41.82 24.03
CA GLN A 221 -13.03 43.25 23.74
C GLN A 221 -11.98 43.89 24.68
N PRO A 222 -11.02 44.69 24.17
CA PRO A 222 -9.99 45.27 25.03
C PRO A 222 -10.60 46.36 25.91
N VAL A 223 -10.56 46.17 27.22
CA VAL A 223 -10.65 47.27 28.19
C VAL A 223 -9.30 48.00 28.14
N PRO A 224 -9.25 49.33 27.91
CA PRO A 224 -8.00 50.06 28.00
C PRO A 224 -7.51 50.04 29.46
N ASP A 225 -6.20 50.01 29.62
CA ASP A 225 -5.44 50.21 30.85
C ASP A 225 -5.05 48.95 31.65
N ALA A 226 -3.94 48.33 31.24
CA ALA A 226 -2.84 47.95 32.15
C ALA A 226 -1.71 47.27 31.37
N ALA A 227 -0.67 48.03 31.03
CA ALA A 227 0.61 47.47 30.67
C ALA A 227 1.27 46.88 31.93
N ALA A 228 1.60 45.58 31.95
CA ALA A 228 2.76 45.06 32.68
C ALA A 228 3.01 43.57 32.39
N HIS A 229 4.18 43.31 31.82
CA HIS A 229 5.02 42.13 32.07
C HIS A 229 4.38 40.74 32.04
N PHE A 230 4.31 40.15 30.84
CA PHE A 230 4.59 38.71 30.72
C PHE A 230 5.56 38.47 29.57
N ARG A 231 6.81 38.11 29.93
CA ARG A 231 7.75 37.49 29.00
C ARG A 231 7.16 36.17 28.54
N GLN A 232 7.07 35.98 27.22
CA GLN A 232 6.80 34.68 26.63
C GLN A 232 7.97 33.73 26.91
N PRO A 233 7.78 32.58 27.57
CA PRO A 233 8.78 31.53 27.55
C PRO A 233 8.68 30.77 26.22
N SER A 234 9.83 30.56 25.60
CA SER A 234 10.00 29.81 24.35
C SER A 234 9.43 28.39 24.44
N LEU A 235 8.29 28.16 23.80
CA LEU A 235 7.69 26.84 23.65
C LEU A 235 8.46 26.02 22.60
N THR A 236 9.56 25.40 23.01
CA THR A 236 10.06 24.19 22.35
C THR A 236 9.14 23.03 22.73
N CYS A 237 7.94 22.99 22.13
CA CYS A 237 6.96 21.96 22.41
C CYS A 237 7.37 20.65 21.72
N SER A 238 7.94 19.73 22.49
CA SER A 238 8.21 18.35 22.07
C SER A 238 6.94 17.69 21.48
N ARG A 239 7.04 17.19 20.23
CA ARG A 239 6.00 16.53 19.40
C ARG A 239 5.05 15.56 20.11
N ARG A 240 5.42 14.99 21.27
CA ARG A 240 4.57 14.06 22.03
C ARG A 240 3.61 14.74 23.03
N ARG A 241 3.86 16.00 23.39
CA ARG A 241 3.06 16.73 24.39
C ARG A 241 1.93 17.57 23.78
N CYS A 242 2.07 18.09 22.56
CA CYS A 242 1.01 18.83 21.86
C CYS A 242 -0.29 18.03 21.72
N CYS A 243 -0.24 16.75 21.34
CA CYS A 243 -1.45 15.93 21.24
C CYS A 243 -2.15 15.65 22.58
N ALA A 244 -1.46 15.85 23.71
CA ALA A 244 -2.04 15.60 25.03
C ALA A 244 -2.76 16.84 25.60
N SER A 245 -2.31 18.07 25.28
CA SER A 245 -2.88 19.29 25.88
C SER A 245 -4.16 19.77 25.18
N VAL A 246 -4.33 19.54 23.87
CA VAL A 246 -5.52 19.96 23.09
C VAL A 246 -6.83 19.37 23.66
N ARG A 247 -6.76 18.24 24.37
CA ARG A 247 -7.95 17.59 24.95
C ARG A 247 -8.37 18.15 26.31
N ALA A 248 -7.48 18.80 27.06
CA ALA A 248 -7.84 19.35 28.38
C ALA A 248 -8.82 20.53 28.24
N THR A 249 -8.68 21.32 27.18
CA THR A 249 -9.50 22.52 26.94
C THR A 249 -10.87 22.19 26.34
N GLY A 250 -10.97 21.15 25.50
CA GLY A 250 -12.24 20.75 24.88
C GLY A 250 -13.26 20.12 25.85
N SER A 251 -12.81 19.53 26.97
CA SER A 251 -13.71 18.91 27.96
C SER A 251 -14.30 19.91 28.95
N GLN A 252 -13.72 21.11 29.13
CA GLN A 252 -14.29 22.12 30.02
C GLN A 252 -15.41 22.94 29.37
N MET A 253 -15.46 23.02 28.04
CA MET A 253 -16.55 23.70 27.31
C MET A 253 -17.86 22.91 27.24
N ALA A 254 -17.83 21.58 27.45
CA ALA A 254 -19.03 20.74 27.40
C ALA A 254 -19.78 20.58 28.74
N VAL A 255 -19.27 21.15 29.83
CA VAL A 255 -19.87 21.05 31.18
C VAL A 255 -20.58 22.35 31.61
N ASN A 256 -20.59 23.37 30.75
CA ASN A 256 -21.32 24.63 30.95
C ASN A 256 -22.26 24.94 29.76
N LEU A 257 -23.02 23.93 29.34
CA LEU A 257 -24.23 24.07 28.53
C LEU A 257 -25.38 23.33 29.23
#